data_AF-A0A968YUR3-F1
#
_entry.id   AF-A0A968YUR3-F1
#
_cell.length_a   1.000
_cell.length_b   1.000
_cell.length_c   1.000
_cell.angle_alpha   90.00
_cell.angle_beta   90.00
_cell.angle_gamma   90.00
#
_symmetry.space_group_name_H-M   'P 1'
#
loop_
_entity.id
_entity.type
_entity.pdbx_description
1 polymer ?
#
loop_
_entity_poly.entity_id
_entity_poly.type
_entity_poly.pdbx_seq_one_letter_code
_entity_poly.pdbx_strand_id
1 'polypeptide(L)'
;MSENHIDVLLYSPSAESGLDISIKDYFYKCFVLYHGVVDIDGILQMAGRIRDCDNYLFAAREYAKIDEDGINSTSARQLQRCIMGYLTEDLKLSDLDEETTQTLNDQFAAQNDHFWIRHATSQMALWNFEKINLWENLRTALEHQGHEIALCTPETNPEIKERLQSYGTAILKNEAHQTFTAPDITLDQAIDNLSQFNLSSSDRFASGKALLKAQLPGIEDTEVWGPEFIESLLKDRNQVRRLERLYLLQNLEVAKAKAQKQWIDLAQGEVPFVTDIRSDLALLTALNEMKVLDLVGVGELTNESPEVLERYRKGKLAVFKTRLQRGPGKQDRAMGLCGAIRLE
;
A
#
# COMPACT_ATOMS: atom_id res chain seq x y z
N MET A 1 27.23 -14.63 -35.63
CA MET A 1 26.04 -14.08 -34.95
C MET A 1 26.49 -12.77 -34.35
N SER A 2 25.83 -11.65 -34.65
CA SER A 2 26.10 -10.39 -33.95
C SER A 2 25.83 -10.63 -32.48
N GLU A 3 26.87 -10.72 -31.67
CA GLU A 3 26.76 -10.87 -30.21
C GLU A 3 25.99 -9.66 -29.69
N ASN A 4 24.79 -9.88 -29.18
CA ASN A 4 24.00 -8.86 -28.52
C ASN A 4 24.75 -8.47 -27.23
N HIS A 5 25.64 -7.49 -27.33
CA HIS A 5 26.20 -6.80 -26.17
C HIS A 5 25.06 -6.07 -25.46
N ILE A 6 24.82 -6.45 -24.20
CA ILE A 6 23.87 -5.79 -23.32
C ILE A 6 24.62 -4.64 -22.66
N ASP A 7 24.33 -3.40 -23.07
CA ASP A 7 24.99 -2.23 -22.47
C ASP A 7 24.45 -1.90 -21.06
N VAL A 8 23.16 -2.19 -20.82
CA VAL A 8 22.46 -1.87 -19.58
C VAL A 8 21.53 -3.03 -19.20
N LEU A 9 21.63 -3.48 -17.96
CA LEU A 9 20.71 -4.44 -17.38
C LEU A 9 19.82 -3.73 -16.34
N LEU A 10 18.51 -3.80 -16.53
CA LEU A 10 17.51 -3.33 -15.56
C LEU A 10 16.78 -4.53 -14.99
N TYR A 11 16.76 -4.67 -13.67
CA TYR A 11 15.99 -5.71 -12.99
C TYR A 11 15.24 -5.14 -11.78
N SER A 12 14.12 -5.80 -11.47
CA SER A 12 13.24 -5.45 -10.36
C SER A 12 13.50 -6.37 -9.15
N PRO A 13 12.81 -6.19 -8.00
CA PRO A 13 12.89 -7.11 -6.87
C PRO A 13 12.63 -8.59 -7.22
N SER A 14 12.01 -8.89 -8.36
CA SER A 14 11.91 -10.25 -8.89
C SER A 14 13.27 -10.96 -9.06
N ALA A 15 14.37 -10.22 -9.16
CA ALA A 15 15.73 -10.74 -9.27
C ALA A 15 16.47 -10.87 -7.92
N GLU A 16 15.78 -10.64 -6.79
CA GLU A 16 16.32 -10.86 -5.44
C GLU A 16 16.85 -12.30 -5.29
N SER A 17 16.20 -13.29 -5.91
CA SER A 17 16.60 -14.69 -5.90
C SER A 17 16.89 -15.23 -7.30
N GLY A 18 17.82 -16.18 -7.40
CA GLY A 18 18.08 -16.98 -8.61
C GLY A 18 18.89 -16.30 -9.70
N LEU A 19 19.02 -14.96 -9.71
CA LEU A 19 19.88 -14.25 -10.66
C LEU A 19 21.36 -14.35 -10.22
N ASP A 20 22.24 -14.68 -11.17
CA ASP A 20 23.70 -14.67 -10.96
C ASP A 20 24.39 -13.91 -12.10
N ILE A 21 25.01 -12.77 -11.78
CA ILE A 21 25.75 -11.95 -12.72
C ILE A 21 27.23 -12.01 -12.34
N SER A 22 27.89 -13.07 -12.81
CA SER A 22 29.29 -13.38 -12.54
C SER A 22 30.22 -13.07 -13.73
N ILE A 23 29.71 -12.38 -14.75
CA ILE A 23 30.49 -12.03 -15.95
C ILE A 23 31.54 -11.01 -15.56
N LYS A 24 32.81 -11.34 -15.79
CA LYS A 24 33.95 -10.50 -15.41
C LYS A 24 34.13 -9.31 -16.33
N ASP A 25 34.57 -8.19 -15.77
CA ASP A 25 34.96 -6.95 -16.45
C ASP A 25 33.88 -6.40 -17.39
N TYR A 26 32.60 -6.73 -17.14
CA TYR A 26 31.48 -6.40 -18.02
C TYR A 26 30.66 -5.22 -17.49
N PHE A 27 30.18 -5.32 -16.25
CA PHE A 27 29.42 -4.27 -15.59
C PHE A 27 30.29 -3.56 -14.55
N TYR A 28 30.68 -2.31 -14.82
CA TYR A 28 31.61 -1.54 -13.99
C TYR A 28 30.92 -0.53 -13.05
N LYS A 29 29.60 -0.38 -13.15
CA LYS A 29 28.76 0.50 -12.33
C LYS A 29 27.45 -0.19 -11.98
N CYS A 30 27.12 -0.23 -10.69
CA CYS A 30 25.83 -0.69 -10.21
C CYS A 30 25.06 0.49 -9.61
N PHE A 31 23.83 0.72 -10.08
CA PHE A 31 22.93 1.70 -9.53
C PHE A 31 21.80 0.98 -8.80
N VAL A 32 21.73 1.16 -7.48
CA VAL A 32 20.71 0.55 -6.63
C VAL A 32 19.69 1.63 -6.25
N LEU A 33 18.54 1.61 -6.92
CA LEU A 33 17.44 2.53 -6.66
C LEU A 33 16.49 1.92 -5.63
N TYR A 34 16.42 2.52 -4.45
CA TYR A 34 15.62 2.00 -3.36
C TYR A 34 14.58 2.99 -2.87
N HIS A 35 13.33 2.53 -2.88
CA HIS A 35 12.15 3.36 -2.58
C HIS A 35 11.37 2.89 -1.33
N GLY A 36 11.93 1.97 -0.53
CA GLY A 36 11.30 1.52 0.73
C GLY A 36 10.29 0.38 0.59
N VAL A 37 10.37 -0.40 -0.50
CA VAL A 37 9.40 -1.49 -0.82
C VAL A 37 9.96 -2.88 -0.48
N VAL A 38 11.28 -3.05 -0.51
CA VAL A 38 12.02 -4.27 -0.13
C VAL A 38 12.65 -4.04 1.25
N ASP A 39 12.95 -5.07 2.03
CA ASP A 39 13.72 -4.90 3.28
C ASP A 39 15.23 -4.70 2.99
N ILE A 40 16.00 -4.37 4.03
CA ILE A 40 17.43 -4.09 3.89
C ILE A 40 18.18 -5.30 3.34
N ASP A 41 17.86 -6.50 3.83
CA ASP A 41 18.49 -7.74 3.38
C ASP A 41 18.23 -8.00 1.89
N GLY A 42 17.00 -7.81 1.41
CA GLY A 42 16.67 -7.97 0.00
C GLY A 42 17.43 -6.99 -0.89
N ILE A 43 17.65 -5.74 -0.46
CA ILE A 43 18.48 -4.78 -1.20
C ILE A 43 19.92 -5.27 -1.33
N LEU A 44 20.51 -5.74 -0.22
CA LEU A 44 21.89 -6.21 -0.19
C LEU A 44 22.04 -7.48 -1.04
N GLN A 45 21.05 -8.38 -1.01
CA GLN A 45 21.01 -9.55 -1.87
C GLN A 45 20.92 -9.17 -3.35
N MET A 46 20.07 -8.20 -3.70
CA MET A 46 19.93 -7.70 -5.06
C MET A 46 21.20 -7.03 -5.57
N ALA A 47 21.86 -6.21 -4.74
CA ALA A 47 23.13 -5.56 -5.08
C ALA A 47 24.24 -6.62 -5.26
N GLY A 48 24.31 -7.59 -4.34
CA GLY A 48 25.28 -8.68 -4.37
C GLY A 48 25.11 -9.68 -5.51
N ARG A 49 24.08 -9.56 -6.36
CA ARG A 49 23.95 -10.38 -7.58
C ARG A 49 24.99 -10.04 -8.64
N ILE A 50 25.53 -8.82 -8.61
CA ILE A 50 26.60 -8.37 -9.50
C ILE A 50 27.92 -8.60 -8.77
N ARG A 51 28.57 -9.73 -9.04
CA ARG A 51 29.75 -10.15 -8.26
C ARG A 51 31.03 -9.39 -8.57
N ASP A 52 31.13 -8.87 -9.79
CA ASP A 52 32.33 -8.22 -10.32
C ASP A 52 32.07 -6.73 -10.56
N CYS A 53 31.64 -6.03 -9.52
CA CYS A 53 31.41 -4.59 -9.54
C CYS A 53 31.91 -3.96 -8.24
N ASP A 54 32.85 -3.03 -8.35
CA ASP A 54 33.42 -2.32 -7.20
C ASP A 54 32.74 -0.97 -6.92
N ASN A 55 31.95 -0.46 -7.88
CA ASN A 55 31.35 0.88 -7.81
C ASN A 55 29.83 0.80 -7.71
N TYR A 56 29.31 0.86 -6.48
CA TYR A 56 27.89 0.93 -6.20
C TYR A 56 27.45 2.37 -5.92
N LEU A 57 26.34 2.77 -6.53
CA LEU A 57 25.64 4.00 -6.19
C LEU A 57 24.25 3.63 -5.66
N PHE A 58 24.07 3.82 -4.35
CA PHE A 58 22.78 3.65 -3.70
C PHE A 58 22.01 4.97 -3.69
N ALA A 59 20.84 4.97 -4.33
CA ALA A 59 19.88 6.06 -4.21
C ALA A 59 18.75 5.60 -3.28
N ALA A 60 18.88 5.90 -1.99
CA ALA A 60 17.89 5.63 -0.98
C ALA A 60 17.30 6.94 -0.44
N ARG A 61 16.03 6.91 -0.03
CA ARG A 61 15.46 8.00 0.75
C ARG A 61 15.97 7.94 2.19
N GLU A 62 15.98 9.07 2.88
CA GLU A 62 16.27 9.12 4.32
C GLU A 62 15.27 8.26 5.11
N TYR A 63 13.99 8.34 4.72
CA TYR A 63 12.88 7.55 5.27
C TYR A 63 11.98 7.04 4.12
N ALA A 64 11.44 5.84 4.28
CA ALA A 64 10.39 5.36 3.39
C ALA A 64 9.10 6.15 3.69
N LYS A 65 8.28 6.41 2.66
CA LYS A 65 6.90 6.80 2.93
C LYS A 65 6.23 5.60 3.58
N ILE A 66 5.92 5.72 4.86
CA ILE A 66 5.02 4.77 5.50
C ILE A 66 3.66 5.07 4.92
N ASP A 67 3.02 4.09 4.29
CA ASP A 67 1.63 4.23 3.84
C ASP A 67 0.81 4.75 5.03
N GLU A 68 0.05 5.83 4.79
CA GLU A 68 -0.75 6.49 5.83
C GLU A 68 -1.92 5.61 6.31
N ASP A 69 -2.18 4.51 5.59
CA ASP A 69 -3.24 3.56 5.87
C ASP A 69 -2.71 2.30 6.57
N GLY A 70 -2.88 2.24 7.89
CA GLY A 70 -2.68 1.01 8.66
C GLY A 70 -1.97 1.22 10.01
N ILE A 71 -1.59 0.09 10.62
CA ILE A 71 -0.93 0.05 11.93
C ILE A 71 0.59 0.11 11.73
N ASN A 72 1.18 1.27 11.97
CA ASN A 72 2.61 1.53 11.73
C ASN A 72 3.49 1.38 12.99
N SER A 73 3.09 0.47 13.88
CA SER A 73 3.79 0.25 15.15
C SER A 73 5.06 -0.57 14.95
N THR A 74 6.16 -0.16 15.59
CA THR A 74 7.40 -0.95 15.71
C THR A 74 7.37 -1.96 16.86
N SER A 75 6.23 -2.05 17.58
CA SER A 75 5.99 -3.07 18.60
C SER A 75 5.12 -4.19 18.05
N ALA A 76 5.67 -5.40 17.98
CA ALA A 76 4.97 -6.62 17.55
C ALA A 76 3.71 -6.89 18.39
N ARG A 77 3.83 -6.75 19.72
CA ARG A 77 2.70 -6.94 20.65
C ARG A 77 1.57 -5.93 20.42
N GLN A 78 1.91 -4.69 20.03
CA GLN A 78 0.91 -3.69 19.71
C GLN A 78 0.25 -3.99 18.35
N LEU A 79 1.04 -4.38 17.34
CA LEU A 79 0.51 -4.80 16.04
C LEU A 79 -0.50 -5.94 16.18
N GLN A 80 -0.12 -7.02 16.89
CA GLN A 80 -0.99 -8.15 17.14
C GLN A 80 -2.31 -7.74 17.79
N ARG A 81 -2.22 -6.92 18.85
CA ARG A 81 -3.41 -6.43 19.56
C ARG A 81 -4.32 -5.59 18.68
N CYS A 82 -3.75 -4.74 17.84
CA CYS A 82 -4.51 -3.88 16.93
C CYS A 82 -5.17 -4.70 15.82
N ILE A 83 -4.48 -5.68 15.22
CA ILE A 83 -5.04 -6.59 14.21
C ILE A 83 -6.21 -7.38 14.80
N MET A 84 -5.98 -8.08 15.92
CA MET A 84 -7.03 -8.90 16.55
C MET A 84 -8.21 -8.05 17.02
N GLY A 85 -7.95 -6.92 17.67
CA GLY A 85 -9.00 -6.02 18.11
C GLY A 85 -9.84 -5.48 16.95
N TYR A 86 -9.21 -5.17 15.82
CA TYR A 86 -9.92 -4.74 14.62
C TYR A 86 -10.83 -5.83 14.06
N LEU A 87 -10.31 -7.05 13.87
CA LEU A 87 -11.09 -8.18 13.34
C LEU A 87 -12.27 -8.53 14.25
N THR A 88 -12.06 -8.49 15.58
CA THR A 88 -13.15 -8.70 16.55
C THR A 88 -14.24 -7.64 16.45
N GLU A 89 -13.89 -6.36 16.26
CA GLU A 89 -14.89 -5.31 16.07
C GLU A 89 -15.61 -5.42 14.72
N ASP A 90 -14.90 -5.81 13.67
CA ASP A 90 -15.47 -6.02 12.34
C ASP A 90 -16.49 -7.17 12.33
N LEU A 91 -16.12 -8.30 12.97
CA LEU A 91 -17.00 -9.44 13.15
C LEU A 91 -18.28 -9.08 13.90
N LYS A 92 -18.18 -8.33 15.01
CA LYS A 92 -19.35 -7.87 15.78
C LYS A 92 -20.31 -7.02 14.95
N LEU A 93 -19.78 -6.17 14.07
CA LEU A 93 -20.58 -5.29 13.22
C LEU A 93 -21.23 -6.03 12.04
N SER A 94 -20.74 -7.21 11.72
CA SER A 94 -21.23 -8.01 10.61
C SER A 94 -22.56 -8.69 10.92
N ASP A 95 -23.02 -8.76 12.17
CA ASP A 95 -24.38 -9.25 12.52
C ASP A 95 -24.66 -10.66 11.96
N LEU A 96 -23.74 -11.58 12.24
CA LEU A 96 -23.85 -12.99 11.90
C LEU A 96 -24.64 -13.74 12.97
N ASP A 97 -25.07 -14.96 12.66
CA ASP A 97 -25.64 -15.85 13.66
C ASP A 97 -24.62 -16.24 14.75
N GLU A 98 -25.14 -16.70 15.89
CA GLU A 98 -24.33 -17.00 17.07
C GLU A 98 -23.33 -18.14 16.83
N GLU A 99 -23.70 -19.14 16.04
CA GLU A 99 -22.86 -20.32 15.74
C GLU A 99 -21.67 -19.93 14.86
N THR A 100 -21.92 -19.18 13.78
CA THR A 100 -20.86 -18.64 12.90
C THR A 100 -19.92 -17.73 13.68
N THR A 101 -20.48 -16.83 14.50
CA THR A 101 -19.70 -15.90 15.33
C THR A 101 -18.80 -16.63 16.32
N GLN A 102 -19.33 -17.65 16.99
CA GLN A 102 -18.57 -18.44 17.96
C GLN A 102 -17.43 -19.20 17.28
N THR A 103 -17.70 -19.82 16.13
CA THR A 103 -16.70 -20.54 15.33
C THR A 103 -15.52 -19.65 14.95
N LEU A 104 -15.79 -18.46 14.42
CA LEU A 104 -14.75 -17.49 14.04
C LEU A 104 -13.96 -16.98 15.26
N ASN A 105 -14.62 -16.75 16.40
CA ASN A 105 -13.94 -16.35 17.64
C ASN A 105 -12.99 -17.45 18.15
N ASP A 106 -13.41 -18.71 18.11
CA ASP A 106 -12.56 -19.84 18.52
C ASP A 106 -11.35 -20.00 17.60
N GLN A 107 -11.55 -19.82 16.29
CA GLN A 107 -10.46 -19.82 15.29
C GLN A 107 -9.47 -18.66 15.52
N PHE A 108 -9.97 -17.45 15.81
CA PHE A 108 -9.12 -16.31 16.17
C PHE A 108 -8.35 -16.53 17.46
N ALA A 109 -8.98 -17.10 18.49
CA ALA A 109 -8.32 -17.42 19.75
C ALA A 109 -7.20 -18.44 19.54
N ALA A 110 -7.43 -19.48 18.72
CA ALA A 110 -6.42 -20.47 18.37
C ALA A 110 -5.22 -19.84 17.62
N GLN A 111 -5.47 -18.87 16.72
CA GLN A 111 -4.40 -18.18 16.01
C GLN A 111 -3.65 -17.15 16.87
N ASN A 112 -4.30 -16.51 17.84
CA ASN A 112 -3.73 -15.40 18.61
C ASN A 112 -2.43 -15.77 19.36
N ASP A 113 -2.32 -16.95 19.92
CA ASP A 113 -1.09 -17.39 20.61
C ASP A 113 -0.20 -18.28 19.73
N HIS A 114 -0.60 -18.47 18.46
CA HIS A 114 0.12 -19.33 17.54
C HIS A 114 1.52 -18.76 17.21
N PHE A 115 2.49 -19.64 16.94
CA PHE A 115 3.84 -19.22 16.57
C PHE A 115 3.83 -18.30 15.33
N TRP A 116 3.04 -18.64 14.31
CA TRP A 116 2.95 -17.87 13.07
C TRP A 116 2.52 -16.42 13.26
N ILE A 117 1.54 -16.11 14.11
CA ILE A 117 1.11 -14.72 14.31
C ILE A 117 2.18 -13.89 15.04
N ARG A 118 2.87 -14.49 16.01
CA ARG A 118 3.98 -13.85 16.72
C ARG A 118 5.14 -13.57 15.78
N HIS A 119 5.45 -14.52 14.89
CA HIS A 119 6.47 -14.34 13.87
C HIS A 119 6.08 -13.23 12.88
N ALA A 120 4.90 -13.29 12.28
CA ALA A 120 4.44 -12.29 11.31
C ALA A 120 4.40 -10.88 11.89
N THR A 121 3.86 -10.72 13.11
CA THR A 121 3.82 -9.40 13.78
C THR A 121 5.21 -8.90 14.18
N SER A 122 6.17 -9.79 14.45
CA SER A 122 7.57 -9.42 14.65
C SER A 122 8.24 -8.96 13.36
N GLN A 123 8.00 -9.65 12.24
CA GLN A 123 8.49 -9.22 10.93
C GLN A 123 7.89 -7.88 10.50
N MET A 124 6.58 -7.69 10.69
CA MET A 124 5.93 -6.40 10.42
C MET A 124 6.50 -5.27 11.29
N ALA A 125 6.78 -5.54 12.57
CA ALA A 125 7.39 -4.57 13.47
C ALA A 125 8.81 -4.17 13.02
N LEU A 126 9.61 -5.16 12.60
CA LEU A 126 10.95 -4.94 12.06
C LEU A 126 10.89 -4.13 10.77
N TRP A 127 10.03 -4.50 9.82
CA TRP A 127 9.83 -3.73 8.59
C TRP A 127 9.37 -2.30 8.85
N ASN A 128 8.48 -2.07 9.83
CA ASN A 128 8.09 -0.71 10.22
C ASN A 128 9.28 0.07 10.79
N PHE A 129 10.12 -0.58 11.59
CA PHE A 129 11.33 0.03 12.12
C PHE A 129 12.34 0.38 11.02
N GLU A 130 12.54 -0.52 10.05
CA GLU A 130 13.41 -0.30 8.90
C GLU A 130 12.92 0.84 8.01
N LYS A 131 11.62 0.90 7.74
CA LYS A 131 11.02 2.00 6.95
C LYS A 131 11.25 3.36 7.57
N ILE A 132 11.19 3.45 8.90
CA ILE A 132 11.43 4.69 9.66
C ILE A 132 12.92 5.07 9.64
N ASN A 133 13.82 4.09 9.71
CA ASN A 133 15.27 4.30 9.84
C ASN A 133 16.02 3.83 8.57
N LEU A 134 15.44 4.10 7.41
CA LEU A 134 15.80 3.46 6.15
C LEU A 134 17.28 3.63 5.80
N TRP A 135 17.72 4.89 5.77
CA TRP A 135 19.08 5.24 5.42
C TRP A 135 20.09 4.71 6.45
N GLU A 136 19.81 4.89 7.74
CA GLU A 136 20.72 4.47 8.81
C GLU A 136 20.90 2.95 8.84
N ASN A 137 19.83 2.18 8.63
CA ASN A 137 19.91 0.73 8.60
C ASN A 137 20.68 0.23 7.36
N LEU A 138 20.43 0.82 6.18
CA LEU A 138 21.19 0.49 4.96
C LEU A 138 22.68 0.80 5.12
N ARG A 139 22.98 2.01 5.62
CA ARG A 139 24.34 2.47 5.87
C ARG A 139 25.08 1.54 6.84
N THR A 140 24.45 1.23 7.98
CA THR A 140 25.03 0.35 9.00
C THR A 140 25.32 -1.04 8.42
N ALA A 141 24.40 -1.58 7.60
CA ALA A 141 24.60 -2.89 7.00
C ALA A 141 25.74 -2.91 5.96
N LEU A 142 25.88 -1.85 5.16
CA LEU A 142 27.00 -1.70 4.22
C LEU A 142 28.35 -1.53 4.94
N GLU A 143 28.41 -0.72 6.00
CA GLU A 143 29.61 -0.55 6.82
C GLU A 143 30.03 -1.87 7.49
N HIS A 144 29.07 -2.67 7.98
CA HIS A 144 29.34 -4.01 8.53
C HIS A 144 29.87 -5.01 7.49
N GLN A 145 29.51 -4.85 6.22
CA GLN A 145 30.09 -5.64 5.11
C GLN A 145 31.47 -5.16 4.67
N GLY A 146 31.98 -4.08 5.28
CA GLY A 146 33.31 -3.52 5.00
C GLY A 146 33.34 -2.50 3.88
N HIS A 147 32.19 -1.98 3.44
CA HIS A 147 32.13 -0.93 2.43
C HIS A 147 32.47 0.45 3.02
N GLU A 148 33.24 1.24 2.28
CA GLU A 148 33.43 2.66 2.55
C GLU A 148 32.31 3.48 1.91
N ILE A 149 31.64 4.32 2.70
CA ILE A 149 30.47 5.08 2.23
C ILE A 149 30.85 6.55 2.08
N ALA A 150 30.67 7.08 0.87
CA ALA A 150 30.76 8.50 0.57
C ALA A 150 29.39 9.04 0.15
N LEU A 151 28.94 10.10 0.82
CA LEU A 151 27.74 10.83 0.41
C LEU A 151 28.06 11.66 -0.83
N CYS A 152 27.25 11.51 -1.87
CA CYS A 152 27.33 12.32 -3.08
C CYS A 152 26.05 13.12 -3.28
N THR A 153 26.18 14.37 -3.72
CA THR A 153 25.04 15.18 -4.17
C THR A 153 24.94 15.02 -5.67
N PRO A 154 23.86 14.43 -6.21
CA PRO A 154 23.73 14.25 -7.64
C PRO A 154 23.51 15.60 -8.33
N GLU A 155 24.19 15.81 -9.45
CA GLU A 155 23.89 16.92 -10.34
C GLU A 155 22.50 16.69 -10.98
N THR A 156 21.64 17.70 -10.90
CA THR A 156 20.32 17.64 -11.54
C THR A 156 20.42 18.20 -12.94
N ASN A 157 20.04 17.40 -13.94
CA ASN A 157 19.88 17.87 -15.32
C ASN A 157 18.38 18.14 -15.58
N PRO A 158 17.96 19.42 -15.69
CA PRO A 158 16.56 19.78 -15.90
C PRO A 158 15.96 19.20 -17.19
N GLU A 159 16.75 19.15 -18.27
CA GLU A 159 16.30 18.65 -19.57
C GLU A 159 15.99 17.15 -19.52
N ILE A 160 16.86 16.35 -18.89
CA ILE A 160 16.61 14.92 -18.70
C ILE A 160 15.37 14.71 -17.83
N LYS A 161 15.23 15.51 -16.76
CA LYS A 161 14.07 15.44 -15.87
C LYS A 161 12.76 15.72 -16.62
N GLU A 162 12.72 16.76 -17.44
CA GLU A 162 11.56 17.12 -18.26
C GLU A 162 11.23 16.02 -19.26
N ARG A 163 12.23 15.48 -19.96
CA ARG A 163 12.04 14.35 -20.90
C ARG A 163 11.45 13.13 -20.21
N LEU A 164 11.98 12.73 -19.05
CA LEU A 164 11.44 11.60 -18.28
C LEU A 164 9.99 11.82 -17.84
N GLN A 165 9.65 13.03 -17.40
CA GLN A 165 8.27 13.38 -17.05
C GLN A 165 7.33 13.31 -18.26
N SER A 166 7.78 13.77 -19.43
CA SER A 166 6.99 13.72 -20.67
C SER A 166 6.70 12.28 -21.10
N TYR A 167 7.70 11.39 -21.03
CA TYR A 167 7.53 9.98 -21.36
C TYR A 167 6.63 9.25 -20.36
N GLY A 168 6.82 9.49 -19.06
CA GLY A 168 5.95 8.90 -18.03
C GLY A 168 4.48 9.30 -18.23
N THR A 169 4.23 10.57 -18.56
CA THR A 169 2.87 11.06 -18.85
C THR A 169 2.30 10.43 -20.12
N ALA A 170 3.10 10.28 -21.18
CA ALA A 170 2.65 9.66 -22.42
C ALA A 170 2.29 8.18 -22.25
N ILE A 171 3.08 7.43 -21.46
CA ILE A 171 2.80 6.02 -21.14
C ILE A 171 1.47 5.91 -20.40
N LEU A 172 1.27 6.70 -19.34
CA LEU A 172 0.03 6.68 -18.55
C LEU A 172 -1.20 7.01 -19.40
N LYS A 173 -1.10 8.01 -20.27
CA LYS A 173 -2.18 8.37 -21.20
C LYS A 173 -2.52 7.23 -22.16
N ASN A 174 -1.50 6.58 -22.70
CA ASN A 174 -1.70 5.45 -23.61
C ASN A 174 -2.34 4.26 -22.89
N GLU A 175 -1.84 3.88 -21.71
CA GLU A 175 -2.42 2.80 -20.90
C GLU A 175 -3.87 3.10 -20.50
N ALA A 176 -4.17 4.35 -20.13
CA ALA A 176 -5.52 4.75 -19.78
C ALA A 176 -6.49 4.68 -20.96
N HIS A 177 -6.05 5.13 -22.14
CA HIS A 177 -6.84 4.99 -23.37
C HIS A 177 -7.07 3.52 -23.76
N GLN A 178 -6.03 2.70 -23.69
CA GLN A 178 -6.13 1.26 -23.97
C GLN A 178 -7.07 0.56 -22.99
N THR A 179 -7.01 0.91 -21.70
CA THR A 179 -7.96 0.41 -20.68
C THR A 179 -9.39 0.84 -20.96
N PHE A 180 -9.63 2.10 -21.31
CA PHE A 180 -10.97 2.61 -21.61
C PHE A 180 -11.61 1.90 -22.82
N THR A 181 -10.84 1.77 -23.90
CA THR A 181 -11.27 1.18 -25.18
C THR A 181 -11.30 -0.34 -25.19
N ALA A 182 -10.73 -1.00 -24.16
CA ALA A 182 -10.73 -2.45 -24.05
C ALA A 182 -12.16 -3.03 -24.02
N PRO A 183 -12.35 -4.26 -24.54
CA PRO A 183 -13.64 -4.93 -24.52
C PRO A 183 -14.11 -5.17 -23.06
N ASP A 184 -15.42 -5.10 -22.84
CA ASP A 184 -16.00 -5.48 -21.56
C ASP A 184 -15.97 -7.00 -21.41
N ILE A 185 -15.42 -7.46 -20.28
CA ILE A 185 -15.39 -8.86 -19.86
C ILE A 185 -16.04 -9.01 -18.49
N THR A 186 -16.41 -10.23 -18.10
CA THR A 186 -16.98 -10.46 -16.76
C THR A 186 -15.91 -10.36 -15.67
N LEU A 187 -16.33 -10.11 -14.42
CA LEU A 187 -15.41 -10.06 -13.28
C LEU A 187 -14.68 -11.40 -13.08
N ASP A 188 -15.38 -12.52 -13.21
CA ASP A 188 -14.77 -13.85 -13.08
C ASP A 188 -13.71 -14.09 -14.16
N GLN A 189 -13.99 -13.72 -15.41
CA GLN A 189 -13.01 -13.77 -16.50
C GLN A 189 -11.80 -12.88 -16.23
N ALA A 190 -12.02 -11.70 -15.66
CA ALA A 190 -10.94 -10.78 -15.31
C ALA A 190 -10.00 -11.37 -14.25
N ILE A 191 -10.58 -12.00 -13.21
CA ILE A 191 -9.83 -12.69 -12.15
C ILE A 191 -9.04 -13.87 -12.72
N ASP A 192 -9.68 -14.70 -13.54
CA ASP A 192 -9.04 -15.86 -14.19
C ASP A 192 -7.87 -15.41 -15.08
N ASN A 193 -8.05 -14.37 -15.89
CA ASN A 193 -7.00 -13.80 -16.73
C ASN A 193 -5.80 -13.31 -15.90
N LEU A 194 -6.05 -12.59 -14.80
CA LEU A 194 -4.99 -12.05 -13.95
C LEU A 194 -4.22 -13.12 -13.17
N SER A 195 -4.76 -14.32 -13.05
CA SER A 195 -4.04 -15.47 -12.49
C SER A 195 -2.98 -16.04 -13.44
N GLN A 196 -3.04 -15.71 -14.74
CA GLN A 196 -2.13 -16.25 -15.75
C GLN A 196 -0.80 -15.48 -15.80
N PHE A 197 0.32 -16.21 -15.77
CA PHE A 197 1.66 -15.62 -15.80
C PHE A 197 1.97 -14.87 -17.12
N ASN A 198 1.52 -15.40 -18.27
CA ASN A 198 1.81 -14.87 -19.60
C ASN A 198 0.63 -14.07 -20.21
N LEU A 199 -0.03 -13.25 -19.39
CA LEU A 199 -1.20 -12.48 -19.83
C LEU A 199 -0.82 -11.44 -20.91
N SER A 200 -1.58 -11.42 -22.01
CA SER A 200 -1.39 -10.43 -23.07
C SER A 200 -1.71 -9.02 -22.59
N SER A 201 -1.11 -7.99 -23.20
CA SER A 201 -1.41 -6.60 -22.84
C SER A 201 -2.89 -6.26 -23.04
N SER A 202 -3.51 -6.77 -24.11
CA SER A 202 -4.94 -6.55 -24.39
C SER A 202 -5.83 -7.11 -23.28
N ASP A 203 -5.58 -8.35 -22.85
CA ASP A 203 -6.35 -8.98 -21.80
C ASP A 203 -6.13 -8.29 -20.45
N ARG A 204 -4.91 -7.79 -20.20
CA ARG A 204 -4.60 -7.00 -19.00
C ARG A 204 -5.45 -5.73 -18.92
N PHE A 205 -5.62 -5.02 -20.03
CA PHE A 205 -6.45 -3.81 -20.07
C PHE A 205 -7.93 -4.13 -19.91
N ALA A 206 -8.43 -5.20 -20.54
CA ALA A 206 -9.81 -5.65 -20.37
C ALA A 206 -10.09 -6.07 -18.91
N SER A 207 -9.19 -6.84 -18.29
CA SER A 207 -9.28 -7.20 -16.87
C SER A 207 -9.23 -5.98 -15.95
N GLY A 208 -8.35 -5.02 -16.22
CA GLY A 208 -8.29 -3.76 -15.48
C GLY A 208 -9.61 -2.98 -15.53
N LYS A 209 -10.21 -2.86 -16.73
CA LYS A 209 -11.52 -2.22 -16.92
C LYS A 209 -12.62 -2.93 -16.14
N ALA A 210 -12.70 -4.26 -16.22
CA ALA A 210 -13.69 -5.05 -15.50
C ALA A 210 -13.57 -4.92 -13.97
N LEU A 211 -12.34 -4.91 -13.43
CA LEU A 211 -12.10 -4.66 -12.00
C LEU A 211 -12.55 -3.26 -11.58
N LEU A 212 -12.24 -2.22 -12.36
CA LEU A 212 -12.67 -0.86 -12.06
C LEU A 212 -14.20 -0.73 -11.97
N LYS A 213 -14.93 -1.32 -12.93
CA LYS A 213 -16.40 -1.33 -12.92
C LYS A 213 -16.98 -2.11 -11.74
N ALA A 214 -16.33 -3.21 -11.34
CA ALA A 214 -16.75 -3.98 -10.17
C ALA A 214 -16.51 -3.23 -8.85
N GLN A 215 -15.39 -2.49 -8.74
CA GLN A 215 -15.06 -1.71 -7.54
C GLN A 215 -15.86 -0.40 -7.45
N LEU A 216 -16.25 0.18 -8.59
CA LEU A 216 -17.02 1.41 -8.70
C LEU A 216 -18.28 1.16 -9.54
N PRO A 217 -19.31 0.51 -8.97
CA PRO A 217 -20.51 0.15 -9.72
C PRO A 217 -21.22 1.38 -10.32
N GLY A 218 -21.54 1.32 -11.61
CA GLY A 218 -22.22 2.40 -12.33
C GLY A 218 -21.32 3.59 -12.70
N ILE A 219 -20.00 3.48 -12.52
CA ILE A 219 -19.07 4.53 -12.95
C ILE A 219 -19.19 4.81 -14.45
N GLU A 220 -19.46 3.79 -15.26
CA GLU A 220 -19.62 3.89 -16.70
C GLU A 220 -20.76 4.81 -17.16
N ASP A 221 -21.76 5.03 -16.30
CA ASP A 221 -22.91 5.89 -16.57
C ASP A 221 -22.63 7.36 -16.20
N THR A 222 -21.47 7.64 -15.61
CA THR A 222 -21.09 8.98 -15.15
C THR A 222 -20.32 9.75 -16.23
N GLU A 223 -20.45 11.08 -16.22
CA GLU A 223 -19.73 11.96 -17.16
C GLU A 223 -18.20 11.92 -16.97
N VAL A 224 -17.73 11.48 -15.78
CA VAL A 224 -16.30 11.37 -15.49
C VAL A 224 -15.68 10.12 -16.07
N TRP A 225 -16.46 9.15 -16.56
CA TRP A 225 -15.92 7.93 -17.15
C TRP A 225 -15.28 8.18 -18.51
N GLY A 226 -13.96 8.29 -18.48
CA GLY A 226 -13.14 8.52 -19.67
C GLY A 226 -11.67 8.17 -19.45
N PRO A 227 -10.84 8.22 -20.50
CA PRO A 227 -9.40 8.00 -20.42
C PRO A 227 -8.72 8.89 -19.38
N GLU A 228 -9.16 10.14 -19.22
CA GLU A 228 -8.58 11.10 -18.27
C GLU A 228 -8.81 10.69 -16.80
N PHE A 229 -9.98 10.12 -16.50
CA PHE A 229 -10.26 9.58 -15.17
C PHE A 229 -9.40 8.35 -14.90
N ILE A 230 -9.31 7.42 -15.85
CA ILE A 230 -8.45 6.24 -15.70
C ILE A 230 -6.97 6.66 -15.56
N GLU A 231 -6.50 7.65 -16.30
CA GLU A 231 -5.15 8.21 -16.16
C GLU A 231 -4.91 8.70 -14.72
N SER A 232 -5.90 9.38 -14.11
CA SER A 232 -5.82 9.83 -12.72
C SER A 232 -5.68 8.65 -11.75
N LEU A 233 -6.43 7.56 -11.98
CA LEU A 233 -6.35 6.35 -11.16
C LEU A 233 -5.00 5.61 -11.31
N LEU A 234 -4.41 5.63 -12.51
CA LEU A 234 -3.08 5.03 -12.73
C LEU A 234 -1.97 5.83 -12.03
N LYS A 235 -2.14 7.15 -11.87
CA LYS A 235 -1.21 8.03 -11.14
C LYS A 235 -1.26 7.79 -9.63
N ASP A 236 -2.45 7.64 -9.06
CA ASP A 236 -2.64 7.31 -7.64
C ASP A 236 -3.35 5.95 -7.49
N ARG A 237 -2.55 4.88 -7.34
CA ARG A 237 -3.06 3.52 -7.15
C ARG A 237 -3.99 3.37 -5.94
N ASN A 238 -3.86 4.24 -4.93
CA ASN A 238 -4.71 4.21 -3.75
C ASN A 238 -6.07 4.90 -3.98
N GLN A 239 -6.20 5.69 -5.06
CA GLN A 239 -7.42 6.43 -5.37
C GLN A 239 -8.61 5.50 -5.61
N VAL A 240 -8.43 4.39 -6.32
CA VAL A 240 -9.49 3.40 -6.55
C VAL A 240 -10.05 2.88 -5.22
N ARG A 241 -9.16 2.46 -4.31
CA ARG A 241 -9.55 2.01 -2.97
C ARG A 241 -10.24 3.10 -2.15
N ARG A 242 -9.80 4.36 -2.26
CA ARG A 242 -10.45 5.50 -1.58
C ARG A 242 -11.85 5.77 -2.13
N LEU A 243 -12.04 5.67 -3.45
CA LEU A 243 -13.34 5.83 -4.09
C LEU A 243 -14.28 4.66 -3.75
N GLU A 244 -13.78 3.42 -3.75
CA GLU A 244 -14.53 2.25 -3.29
C GLU A 244 -14.98 2.45 -1.83
N ARG A 245 -14.07 2.89 -0.94
CA ARG A 245 -14.41 3.19 0.45
C ARG A 245 -15.43 4.31 0.57
N LEU A 246 -15.34 5.36 -0.26
CA LEU A 246 -16.34 6.43 -0.26
C LEU A 246 -17.72 5.89 -0.66
N TYR A 247 -17.79 5.06 -1.70
CA TYR A 247 -19.02 4.40 -2.13
C TYR A 247 -19.59 3.52 -1.02
N LEU A 248 -18.76 2.68 -0.38
CA LEU A 248 -19.19 1.81 0.72
C LEU A 248 -19.59 2.61 1.97
N LEU A 249 -18.97 3.75 2.23
CA LEU A 249 -19.33 4.64 3.33
C LEU A 249 -20.71 5.27 3.12
N GLN A 250 -21.05 5.61 1.87
CA GLN A 250 -22.37 6.11 1.49
C GLN A 250 -23.43 5.00 1.46
N ASN A 251 -23.01 3.75 1.27
CA ASN A 251 -23.87 2.57 1.14
C ASN A 251 -23.51 1.50 2.18
N LEU A 252 -23.63 1.84 3.47
CA LEU A 252 -23.14 0.99 4.57
C LEU A 252 -23.76 -0.41 4.59
N GLU A 253 -25.01 -0.56 4.13
CA GLU A 253 -25.65 -1.87 3.99
C GLU A 253 -24.93 -2.80 3.00
N VAL A 254 -24.37 -2.24 1.92
CA VAL A 254 -23.56 -2.98 0.95
C VAL A 254 -22.25 -3.42 1.59
N ALA A 255 -21.62 -2.53 2.39
CA ALA A 255 -20.41 -2.87 3.14
C ALA A 255 -20.68 -4.01 4.15
N LYS A 256 -21.81 -3.95 4.84
CA LYS A 256 -22.24 -4.99 5.79
C LYS A 256 -22.49 -6.32 5.09
N ALA A 257 -23.22 -6.34 3.98
CA ALA A 257 -23.46 -7.55 3.20
C ALA A 257 -22.17 -8.17 2.65
N LYS A 258 -21.22 -7.34 2.19
CA LYS A 258 -19.89 -7.78 1.72
C LYS A 258 -19.08 -8.43 2.86
N ALA A 259 -19.04 -7.80 4.02
CA ALA A 259 -18.38 -8.35 5.20
C ALA A 259 -19.04 -9.64 5.69
N GLN A 260 -20.38 -9.69 5.76
CA GLN A 260 -21.14 -10.89 6.12
C GLN A 260 -20.78 -12.07 5.24
N LYS A 261 -20.84 -11.89 3.91
CA LYS A 261 -20.47 -12.93 2.95
C LYS A 261 -19.04 -13.40 3.19
N GLN A 262 -18.10 -12.47 3.30
CA GLN A 262 -16.70 -12.81 3.57
C GLN A 262 -16.55 -13.64 4.86
N TRP A 263 -17.17 -13.23 5.96
CA TRP A 263 -17.08 -13.95 7.23
C TRP A 263 -17.73 -15.33 7.19
N ILE A 264 -18.86 -15.49 6.49
CA ILE A 264 -19.51 -16.78 6.27
C ILE A 264 -18.59 -17.71 5.46
N ASP A 265 -18.03 -17.20 4.36
CA ASP A 265 -17.10 -17.97 3.51
C ASP A 265 -15.87 -18.42 4.33
N LEU A 266 -15.36 -17.55 5.23
CA LEU A 266 -14.25 -17.88 6.13
C LEU A 266 -14.63 -18.91 7.19
N ALA A 267 -15.85 -18.89 7.73
CA ALA A 267 -16.31 -19.85 8.72
C ALA A 267 -16.54 -21.25 8.12
N GLN A 268 -16.96 -21.32 6.84
CA GLN A 268 -17.17 -22.57 6.11
C GLN A 268 -15.86 -23.20 5.60
N GLY A 269 -14.82 -22.39 5.42
CA GLY A 269 -13.49 -22.82 5.01
C GLY A 269 -12.49 -22.94 6.15
N GLU A 270 -11.22 -23.16 5.80
CA GLU A 270 -10.12 -22.88 6.71
C GLU A 270 -9.92 -21.36 6.77
N VAL A 271 -10.01 -20.78 7.97
CA VAL A 271 -9.72 -19.36 8.14
C VAL A 271 -8.27 -19.10 7.71
N PRO A 272 -8.05 -18.19 6.75
CA PRO A 272 -6.70 -17.84 6.33
C PRO A 272 -5.96 -17.24 7.51
N PHE A 273 -4.67 -17.08 7.34
CA PHE A 273 -3.86 -16.42 8.36
C PHE A 273 -4.45 -15.03 8.68
N VAL A 274 -4.66 -14.70 9.95
CA VAL A 274 -5.41 -13.51 10.37
C VAL A 274 -4.88 -12.19 9.78
N THR A 275 -3.60 -12.13 9.43
CA THR A 275 -3.00 -10.94 8.80
C THR A 275 -3.40 -10.77 7.33
N ASP A 276 -4.04 -11.74 6.71
CA ASP A 276 -4.47 -11.73 5.30
C ASP A 276 -5.94 -11.37 5.17
N ILE A 277 -6.68 -11.38 6.27
CA ILE A 277 -8.09 -10.98 6.29
C ILE A 277 -8.17 -9.47 6.01
N ARG A 278 -8.98 -9.11 5.01
CA ARG A 278 -9.20 -7.72 4.58
C ARG A 278 -10.70 -7.43 4.64
N SER A 279 -11.14 -6.76 5.69
CA SER A 279 -12.47 -6.14 5.78
C SER A 279 -12.30 -4.68 6.13
N ASP A 280 -13.20 -3.82 5.66
CA ASP A 280 -13.21 -2.38 5.95
C ASP A 280 -14.47 -1.98 6.77
N LEU A 281 -15.35 -2.92 7.16
CA LEU A 281 -16.65 -2.59 7.77
C LEU A 281 -16.50 -1.83 9.09
N ALA A 282 -15.58 -2.24 9.96
CA ALA A 282 -15.28 -1.55 11.20
C ALA A 282 -14.82 -0.10 10.96
N LEU A 283 -13.95 0.10 9.98
CA LEU A 283 -13.46 1.42 9.58
C LEU A 283 -14.61 2.29 9.05
N LEU A 284 -15.39 1.77 8.10
CA LEU A 284 -16.50 2.49 7.47
C LEU A 284 -17.57 2.85 8.48
N THR A 285 -17.92 1.93 9.38
CA THR A 285 -18.89 2.16 10.45
C THR A 285 -18.40 3.26 11.39
N ALA A 286 -17.13 3.25 11.78
CA ALA A 286 -16.55 4.31 12.61
C ALA A 286 -16.60 5.67 11.92
N LEU A 287 -16.27 5.75 10.63
CA LEU A 287 -16.34 7.00 9.84
C LEU A 287 -17.78 7.50 9.71
N ASN A 288 -18.74 6.61 9.50
CA ASN A 288 -20.17 6.93 9.41
C ASN A 288 -20.72 7.43 10.76
N GLU A 289 -20.43 6.72 11.85
CA GLU A 289 -20.81 7.14 13.20
C GLU A 289 -20.17 8.49 13.57
N MET A 290 -18.95 8.74 13.13
CA MET A 290 -18.27 10.05 13.28
C MET A 290 -18.81 11.12 12.33
N LYS A 291 -19.74 10.77 11.43
CA LYS A 291 -20.34 11.68 10.45
C LYS A 291 -19.29 12.47 9.68
N VAL A 292 -18.26 11.78 9.19
CA VAL A 292 -17.15 12.43 8.47
C VAL A 292 -17.64 13.05 7.16
N LEU A 293 -18.67 12.47 6.52
CA LEU A 293 -19.26 13.01 5.31
C LEU A 293 -19.92 14.39 5.51
N ASP A 294 -20.42 14.69 6.71
CA ASP A 294 -20.99 16.01 7.02
C ASP A 294 -19.95 17.14 6.94
N LEU A 295 -18.65 16.82 6.92
CA LEU A 295 -17.58 17.82 6.75
C LEU A 295 -17.36 18.20 5.28
N VAL A 296 -17.88 17.41 4.33
CA VAL A 296 -17.70 17.66 2.91
C VAL A 296 -18.51 18.89 2.51
N GLY A 297 -17.84 19.91 1.97
CA GLY A 297 -18.48 21.15 1.52
C GLY A 297 -18.72 22.21 2.59
N VAL A 298 -18.25 22.00 3.83
CA VAL A 298 -18.41 22.95 4.96
C VAL A 298 -17.50 24.20 4.85
N GLY A 299 -16.65 24.28 3.82
CA GLY A 299 -15.70 25.38 3.64
C GLY A 299 -14.39 25.13 4.39
N GLU A 300 -13.72 26.19 4.83
CA GLU A 300 -12.44 26.08 5.54
C GLU A 300 -12.63 25.57 6.97
N LEU A 301 -12.07 24.40 7.27
CA LEU A 301 -12.06 23.81 8.60
C LEU A 301 -10.68 23.96 9.24
N THR A 302 -10.64 24.32 10.52
CA THR A 302 -9.42 24.39 11.32
C THR A 302 -9.45 23.36 12.45
N ASN A 303 -8.32 23.20 13.14
CA ASN A 303 -8.24 22.38 14.35
C ASN A 303 -9.10 22.91 15.52
N GLU A 304 -9.62 24.14 15.42
CA GLU A 304 -10.48 24.79 16.40
C GLU A 304 -11.96 24.72 16.02
N SER A 305 -12.30 24.33 14.79
CA SER A 305 -13.68 24.18 14.33
C SER A 305 -14.45 23.22 15.25
N PRO A 306 -15.65 23.59 15.75
CA PRO A 306 -16.44 22.75 16.64
C PRO A 306 -16.69 21.33 16.08
N GLU A 307 -16.95 21.23 14.79
CA GLU A 307 -17.20 20.00 14.04
C GLU A 307 -15.98 19.07 14.05
N VAL A 308 -14.78 19.65 13.93
CA VAL A 308 -13.51 18.92 13.98
C VAL A 308 -13.21 18.48 15.41
N LEU A 309 -13.43 19.34 16.41
CA LEU A 309 -13.22 19.02 17.82
C LEU A 309 -14.14 17.89 18.31
N GLU A 310 -15.41 17.88 17.88
CA GLU A 310 -16.36 16.82 18.19
C GLU A 310 -15.85 15.46 17.71
N ARG A 311 -15.46 15.38 16.43
CA ARG A 311 -14.92 14.15 15.82
C ARG A 311 -13.61 13.73 16.44
N TYR A 312 -12.73 14.69 16.75
CA TYR A 312 -11.49 14.41 17.46
C TYR A 312 -11.74 13.80 18.85
N ARG A 313 -12.70 14.32 19.63
CA ARG A 313 -13.09 13.76 20.92
C ARG A 313 -13.65 12.34 20.77
N LYS A 314 -14.50 12.11 19.77
CA LYS A 314 -15.07 10.79 19.47
C LYS A 314 -13.98 9.78 19.08
N GLY A 315 -13.04 10.19 18.23
CA GLY A 315 -11.88 9.39 17.82
C GLY A 315 -10.94 9.01 18.97
N LYS A 316 -10.99 9.70 20.13
CA LYS A 316 -10.19 9.32 21.30
C LYS A 316 -10.71 8.09 22.05
N LEU A 317 -11.99 7.75 21.88
CA LEU A 317 -12.61 6.61 22.53
C LEU A 317 -11.98 5.30 22.02
N ALA A 318 -11.83 4.32 22.91
CA ALA A 318 -11.12 3.08 22.60
C ALA A 318 -11.71 2.34 21.39
N VAL A 319 -13.04 2.26 21.30
CA VAL A 319 -13.74 1.61 20.18
C VAL A 319 -13.40 2.25 18.83
N PHE A 320 -13.38 3.59 18.75
CA PHE A 320 -13.02 4.29 17.52
C PHE A 320 -11.54 4.13 17.18
N LYS A 321 -10.64 4.14 18.17
CA LYS A 321 -9.22 3.88 17.92
C LYS A 321 -8.98 2.50 17.33
N THR A 322 -9.68 1.48 17.84
CA THR A 322 -9.61 0.11 17.32
C THR A 322 -10.16 0.04 15.90
N ARG A 323 -11.37 0.55 15.67
CA ARG A 323 -12.04 0.52 14.36
C ARG A 323 -11.34 1.36 13.29
N LEU A 324 -10.70 2.46 13.65
CA LEU A 324 -9.89 3.28 12.72
C LEU A 324 -8.47 2.74 12.55
N GLN A 325 -8.07 1.75 13.36
CA GLN A 325 -6.69 1.24 13.50
C GLN A 325 -5.64 2.31 13.83
N ARG A 326 -6.10 3.50 14.25
CA ARG A 326 -5.27 4.67 14.53
C ARG A 326 -5.90 5.50 15.63
N GLY A 327 -5.05 6.14 16.44
CA GLY A 327 -5.49 7.17 17.36
C GLY A 327 -5.43 8.55 16.70
N PRO A 328 -6.29 9.50 17.11
CA PRO A 328 -6.03 10.89 16.78
C PRO A 328 -4.66 11.27 17.35
N GLY A 329 -3.86 11.97 16.55
CA GLY A 329 -2.55 12.50 16.97
C GLY A 329 -2.70 13.37 18.23
N LYS A 330 -1.57 13.70 18.88
CA LYS A 330 -1.61 14.70 19.95
C LYS A 330 -2.18 16.00 19.35
N GLN A 331 -3.25 16.53 19.95
CA GLN A 331 -3.52 17.97 19.84
C GLN A 331 -2.39 18.65 20.61
N ASP A 332 -1.23 18.78 20.00
CA ASP A 332 -0.29 19.76 20.51
C ASP A 332 -0.96 21.11 20.31
N ARG A 333 -1.26 21.78 21.44
CA ARG A 333 -1.50 23.21 21.49
C ARG A 333 -0.47 23.86 20.58
N ALA A 334 -0.92 24.64 19.60
CA ALA A 334 -0.15 25.65 18.90
C ALA A 334 1.38 25.55 19.11
N MET A 335 2.04 24.61 18.44
CA MET A 335 3.36 24.89 17.92
C MET A 335 3.07 25.66 16.63
N GLY A 336 3.06 26.99 16.62
CA GLY A 336 4.18 27.76 17.13
C GLY A 336 5.44 27.49 16.33
N LEU A 337 5.33 27.05 15.07
CA LEU A 337 6.35 27.21 14.02
C LEU A 337 5.62 27.35 12.68
N CYS A 338 5.16 28.57 12.43
CA CYS A 338 5.05 29.09 11.07
C CYS A 338 6.48 29.11 10.51
N GLY A 339 6.94 27.99 9.96
CA GLY A 339 8.15 27.92 9.15
C GLY A 339 7.75 28.19 7.71
N ALA A 340 7.60 29.46 7.35
CA ALA A 340 7.60 29.86 5.96
C ALA A 340 8.94 29.40 5.34
N ILE A 341 8.92 28.39 4.47
CA ILE A 341 10.02 28.19 3.54
C ILE A 341 9.87 29.28 2.49
N ARG A 342 10.58 30.38 2.73
CA ARG A 342 10.88 31.38 1.71
C ARG A 342 11.89 30.71 0.77
N LEU A 343 11.47 30.46 -0.46
CA LEU A 343 12.39 30.18 -1.55
C LEU A 343 13.10 31.51 -1.85
N GLU A 344 14.41 31.55 -1.62
CA GLU A 344 15.32 32.44 -2.35
C GLU A 344 16.04 31.61 -3.42
#